data_AF-A0A150QFB2-F1
#
_entry.id   AF-A0A150QFB2-F1
#
_cell.length_a   1.000
_cell.length_b   1.000
_cell.length_c   1.000
_cell.angle_alpha   90.00
_cell.angle_beta   90.00
_cell.angle_gamma   90.00
#
_symmetry.space_group_name_H-M   'P 1'
#
loop_
_entity.id
_entity.type
_entity.pdbx_description
1 polymer ?
#
loop_
_entity_poly.entity_id
_entity_poly.type
_entity_poly.pdbx_seq_one_letter_code
_entity_poly.pdbx_strand_id
1 'polypeptide(L)'
;MRCRAQVLFQVGAWAWVVTGLGHLAITALLLGRSATPAAETAVLGAMRAHRMTMMGLSRDLLGLFRGFSVAMGLVVALHGAVCVLAAPALAALAAVVALNAAVSLALLAIAVRAFPPPPIVTMLVATTCFGAALVVR
;
A
#
# COMPACT_ATOMS: atom_id res chain seq x y z
N MET A 1 30.28 -2.72 -3.60
CA MET A 1 29.64 -3.62 -2.61
C MET A 1 28.48 -2.85 -1.97
N ARG A 2 27.27 -3.41 -1.87
CA ARG A 2 26.16 -2.73 -1.19
C ARG A 2 26.34 -2.87 0.33
N CYS A 3 26.23 -1.77 1.08
CA CYS A 3 26.24 -1.82 2.54
C CYS A 3 24.99 -2.55 3.06
N ARG A 4 25.10 -3.24 4.21
CA ARG A 4 23.98 -3.98 4.83
C ARG A 4 22.74 -3.11 5.03
N ALA A 5 22.90 -1.86 5.46
CA ALA A 5 21.81 -0.91 5.62
C ALA A 5 21.06 -0.65 4.30
N GLN A 6 21.77 -0.54 3.18
CA GLN A 6 21.16 -0.34 1.87
C GLN A 6 20.35 -1.56 1.43
N VAL A 7 20.87 -2.78 1.65
CA VAL A 7 20.14 -4.01 1.30
C VAL A 7 18.85 -4.12 2.11
N LEU A 8 18.91 -3.88 3.43
CA LEU A 8 17.73 -3.86 4.29
C LEU A 8 16.71 -2.80 3.83
N PHE A 9 17.16 -1.58 3.54
CA PHE A 9 16.31 -0.54 2.99
C PHE A 9 15.60 -0.99 1.69
N GLN A 10 16.33 -1.63 0.77
CA GLN A 10 15.75 -2.14 -0.47
C GLN A 10 14.73 -3.25 -0.24
N VAL A 11 14.96 -4.17 0.70
CA VAL A 11 14.00 -5.22 1.03
C VAL A 11 12.71 -4.61 1.59
N GLY A 12 12.82 -3.63 2.50
CA GLY A 12 11.65 -2.91 3.00
C GLY A 12 10.89 -2.17 1.91
N ALA A 13 11.61 -1.53 0.98
CA ALA A 13 11.02 -0.84 -0.17
C ALA A 13 10.31 -1.82 -1.14
N TRP A 14 10.89 -2.99 -1.39
CA TRP A 14 10.25 -4.03 -2.18
C TRP A 14 8.97 -4.56 -1.54
N ALA A 15 8.91 -4.65 -0.21
CA ALA A 15 7.69 -5.03 0.48
C ALA A 15 6.53 -4.04 0.22
N TRP A 16 6.82 -2.74 0.12
CA TRP A 16 5.84 -1.75 -0.34
C TRP A 16 5.43 -1.96 -1.80
N VAL A 17 6.39 -2.19 -2.72
CA VAL A 17 6.07 -2.50 -4.13
C VAL A 17 5.11 -3.68 -4.24
N VAL A 18 5.45 -4.79 -3.59
CA VAL A 18 4.63 -6.01 -3.59
C VAL A 18 3.24 -5.75 -3.01
N THR A 19 3.15 -4.97 -1.92
CA THR A 19 1.85 -4.62 -1.31
C THR A 19 0.99 -3.80 -2.27
N GLY A 20 1.55 -2.75 -2.88
CA GLY A 20 0.82 -1.89 -3.79
C GLY A 20 0.37 -2.63 -5.05
N LEU A 21 1.27 -3.41 -5.68
CA LEU A 21 0.93 -4.22 -6.85
C LEU A 21 -0.06 -5.34 -6.52
N GLY A 22 0.10 -6.00 -5.36
CA GLY A 22 -0.85 -7.01 -4.90
C GLY A 22 -2.25 -6.42 -4.68
N HIS A 23 -2.34 -5.23 -4.09
CA HIS A 23 -3.60 -4.51 -3.93
C HIS A 23 -4.26 -4.19 -5.28
N LEU A 24 -3.49 -3.70 -6.26
CA LEU A 24 -3.98 -3.42 -7.60
C LEU A 24 -4.44 -4.69 -8.32
N ALA A 25 -3.67 -5.78 -8.24
CA ALA A 25 -4.02 -7.05 -8.85
C ALA A 25 -5.33 -7.62 -8.27
N ILE A 26 -5.48 -7.62 -6.94
CA ILE A 26 -6.71 -8.06 -6.29
C ILE A 26 -7.88 -7.17 -6.68
N THR A 27 -7.68 -5.84 -6.69
CA THR A 27 -8.72 -4.89 -7.11
C THR A 27 -9.16 -5.17 -8.55
N ALA A 28 -8.23 -5.34 -9.48
CA ALA A 28 -8.54 -5.66 -10.87
C ALA A 28 -9.28 -7.00 -11.02
N LEU A 29 -8.85 -8.04 -10.30
CA LEU A 29 -9.52 -9.34 -10.28
C LEU A 29 -10.96 -9.23 -9.76
N LEU A 30 -11.18 -8.49 -8.68
CA LEU A 30 -12.53 -8.29 -8.13
C LEU A 30 -13.43 -7.47 -9.07
N LEU A 31 -12.87 -6.52 -9.82
CA LEU A 31 -13.60 -5.78 -10.84
C LEU A 31 -14.03 -6.65 -12.03
N GLY A 32 -13.22 -7.65 -12.39
CA GLY A 32 -13.46 -8.54 -13.52
C GLY A 32 -14.34 -9.76 -13.23
N ARG A 33 -14.78 -9.99 -11.98
CA ARG A 33 -15.63 -11.14 -11.64
C ARG A 33 -17.05 -10.96 -12.15
N SER A 34 -17.46 -11.80 -13.08
CA SER A 34 -18.82 -11.83 -13.65
C SER A 34 -19.85 -12.49 -12.72
N ALA A 35 -19.42 -13.38 -11.83
CA ALA A 35 -20.28 -14.04 -10.85
C ALA A 35 -20.02 -13.48 -9.46
N THR A 36 -20.82 -12.50 -9.05
CA THR A 36 -20.86 -11.96 -7.69
C THR A 36 -22.04 -12.56 -6.92
N PRO A 37 -21.85 -13.03 -5.68
CA PRO A 37 -22.94 -13.50 -4.83
C PRO A 37 -24.07 -12.46 -4.73
N ALA A 38 -25.33 -12.90 -4.66
CA ALA A 38 -26.49 -11.99 -4.64
C ALA A 38 -26.42 -10.92 -3.53
N ALA A 39 -25.89 -11.28 -2.36
CA ALA A 39 -25.67 -10.35 -1.25
C ALA A 39 -24.65 -9.24 -1.60
N GLU A 40 -23.58 -9.57 -2.32
CA GLU A 40 -22.56 -8.60 -2.76
C GLU A 40 -23.14 -7.66 -3.83
N THR A 41 -23.93 -8.19 -4.76
CA THR A 41 -24.62 -7.40 -5.79
C THR A 41 -25.55 -6.34 -5.19
N ALA A 42 -26.28 -6.67 -4.12
CA ALA A 42 -27.15 -5.71 -3.42
C ALA A 42 -26.34 -4.55 -2.80
N VAL A 43 -25.21 -4.86 -2.16
CA VAL A 43 -24.31 -3.85 -1.58
C VAL A 43 -23.72 -2.95 -2.67
N LEU A 44 -23.22 -3.53 -3.76
CA LEU A 44 -22.70 -2.76 -4.89
C LEU A 44 -23.78 -1.87 -5.52
N GLY A 45 -25.03 -2.34 -5.59
CA GLY A 45 -26.19 -1.56 -6.03
C GLY A 45 -26.45 -0.35 -5.13
N ALA A 46 -26.46 -0.54 -3.81
CA ALA A 46 -26.63 0.53 -2.84
C ALA A 46 -25.50 1.59 -2.94
N MET A 47 -24.25 1.16 -3.11
CA MET A 47 -23.13 2.07 -3.29
C MET A 47 -23.23 2.87 -4.61
N ARG A 48 -23.77 2.30 -5.68
CA ARG A 48 -24.01 3.05 -6.93
C ARG A 48 -25.14 4.08 -6.80
N ALA A 49 -26.18 3.74 -6.04
CA ALA A 49 -27.31 4.64 -5.81
C ALA A 49 -26.92 5.86 -4.95
N HIS A 50 -25.95 5.70 -4.05
CA HIS A 50 -25.49 6.77 -3.19
C HIS A 50 -24.47 7.67 -3.91
N ARG A 51 -24.87 8.89 -4.25
CA ARG A 51 -23.99 9.89 -4.90
C ARG A 51 -23.49 10.91 -3.90
N MET A 52 -22.20 11.24 -3.99
CA MET A 52 -21.56 12.29 -3.22
C MET A 52 -21.09 13.40 -4.16
N THR A 53 -21.33 14.64 -3.76
CA THR A 53 -20.87 15.83 -4.48
C THR A 53 -19.69 16.43 -3.72
N MET A 54 -18.53 16.49 -4.36
CA MET A 54 -17.32 17.07 -3.79
C MET A 54 -16.66 17.97 -4.85
N MET A 55 -16.31 19.20 -4.48
CA MET A 55 -15.68 20.17 -5.41
C MET A 55 -16.45 20.32 -6.74
N GLY A 56 -17.79 20.31 -6.68
CA GLY A 56 -18.66 20.43 -7.86
C GLY A 56 -18.78 19.15 -8.72
N LEU A 57 -18.08 18.07 -8.39
CA LEU A 57 -18.16 16.79 -9.09
C LEU A 57 -19.10 15.83 -8.35
N SER A 58 -20.10 15.28 -9.04
CA SER A 58 -20.98 14.25 -8.48
C SER A 58 -20.56 12.85 -8.91
N ARG A 59 -20.12 12.02 -7.96
CA ARG A 59 -19.69 10.64 -8.18
C ARG A 59 -20.47 9.68 -7.27
N ASP A 60 -20.75 8.49 -7.76
CA ASP A 60 -21.29 7.42 -6.91
C ASP A 60 -20.23 6.87 -5.95
N LEU A 61 -20.66 6.38 -4.80
CA LEU A 61 -19.79 5.87 -3.74
C LEU A 61 -18.95 4.68 -4.23
N LEU A 62 -19.50 3.84 -5.11
CA LEU A 62 -18.75 2.71 -5.67
C LEU A 62 -17.59 3.19 -6.55
N GLY A 63 -17.83 4.16 -7.43
CA GLY A 63 -16.81 4.79 -8.26
C GLY A 63 -15.71 5.44 -7.42
N LEU A 64 -16.07 6.13 -6.34
CA LEU A 64 -15.09 6.73 -5.42
C LEU A 64 -14.27 5.69 -4.68
N PHE A 65 -14.93 4.66 -4.11
CA PHE A 65 -14.25 3.57 -3.43
C PHE A 65 -13.21 2.90 -4.33
N ARG A 66 -13.60 2.53 -5.56
CA ARG A 66 -12.71 1.92 -6.54
C ARG A 66 -11.56 2.85 -6.94
N GLY A 67 -11.87 4.13 -7.19
CA GLY A 67 -10.88 5.14 -7.55
C GLY A 67 -9.82 5.32 -6.46
N PHE A 68 -10.25 5.43 -5.19
CA PHE A 68 -9.33 5.52 -4.06
C PHE A 68 -8.50 4.25 -3.87
N SER A 69 -9.09 3.06 -4.00
CA SER A 69 -8.32 1.80 -3.94
C SER A 69 -7.22 1.74 -4.99
N VAL A 70 -7.52 2.08 -6.25
CA VAL A 70 -6.51 2.13 -7.31
C VAL A 70 -5.42 3.17 -7.01
N ALA A 71 -5.81 4.37 -6.60
CA ALA A 71 -4.86 5.42 -6.24
C ALA A 71 -3.93 4.99 -5.08
N MET A 72 -4.48 4.38 -4.03
CA MET A 72 -3.69 3.88 -2.89
C MET A 72 -2.69 2.80 -3.33
N GLY A 73 -3.13 1.82 -4.11
CA GLY A 73 -2.25 0.77 -4.63
C GLY A 73 -1.10 1.33 -5.46
N LEU A 74 -1.40 2.30 -6.34
CA LEU A 74 -0.38 2.97 -7.16
C LEU A 74 0.60 3.79 -6.30
N VAL A 75 0.10 4.58 -5.37
CA VAL A 75 0.96 5.41 -4.49
C VAL A 75 1.92 4.53 -3.71
N VAL A 76 1.43 3.45 -3.10
CA VAL A 76 2.28 2.52 -2.33
C VAL A 76 3.32 1.83 -3.24
N ALA A 77 2.90 1.36 -4.41
CA ALA A 77 3.79 0.68 -5.35
C ALA A 77 4.88 1.62 -5.89
N LEU A 78 4.49 2.80 -6.36
CA LEU A 78 5.41 3.78 -6.95
C LEU A 78 6.35 4.37 -5.90
N HIS A 79 5.87 4.63 -4.69
CA HIS A 79 6.73 5.10 -3.61
C HIS A 79 7.77 4.04 -3.21
N GLY A 80 7.37 2.76 -3.13
CA GLY A 80 8.30 1.65 -2.97
C GLY A 80 9.32 1.58 -4.12
N ALA A 81 8.88 1.74 -5.37
CA ALA A 81 9.76 1.70 -6.54
C ALA A 81 10.78 2.84 -6.54
N VAL A 82 10.36 4.06 -6.19
CA VAL A 82 11.26 5.21 -5.98
C VAL A 82 12.31 4.87 -4.93
N CYS A 83 11.90 4.30 -3.79
CA CYS A 83 12.83 3.88 -2.75
C CYS A 83 13.82 2.81 -3.25
N VAL A 84 13.37 1.81 -4.02
CA VAL A 84 14.25 0.77 -4.60
C VAL A 84 15.28 1.38 -5.55
N LEU A 85 14.84 2.24 -6.47
CA LEU A 85 15.68 2.85 -7.50
C LEU A 85 16.68 3.86 -6.92
N ALA A 86 16.24 4.67 -5.96
CA ALA A 86 17.06 5.70 -5.32
C ALA A 86 17.74 5.21 -4.03
N ALA A 87 17.70 3.91 -3.73
CA ALA A 87 18.25 3.34 -2.50
C ALA A 87 19.69 3.75 -2.16
N PRO A 88 20.65 3.85 -3.12
CA PRO A 88 22.00 4.27 -2.79
C PRO A 88 22.07 5.66 -2.14
N ALA A 89 21.21 6.59 -2.54
CA ALA A 89 21.14 7.93 -1.98
C ALA A 89 20.22 7.99 -0.75
N LEU A 90 19.03 7.41 -0.84
CA LEU A 90 18.01 7.51 0.21
C LEU A 90 18.35 6.70 1.47
N ALA A 91 19.01 5.55 1.34
CA ALA A 91 19.36 4.73 2.50
C ALA A 91 20.41 5.41 3.41
N ALA A 92 21.26 6.27 2.84
CA ALA A 92 22.26 7.04 3.58
C ALA A 92 21.64 8.15 4.44
N LEU A 93 20.39 8.55 4.16
CA LEU A 93 19.70 9.60 4.90
C LEU A 93 18.95 9.00 6.09
N ALA A 94 19.47 9.20 7.30
CA ALA A 94 18.86 8.72 8.55
C ALA A 94 17.36 9.07 8.65
N ALA A 95 17.02 10.33 8.39
CA ALA A 95 15.66 10.85 8.43
C ALA A 95 14.69 10.16 7.46
N VAL A 96 15.13 9.89 6.22
CA VAL A 96 14.27 9.24 5.20
C VAL A 96 13.88 7.84 5.63
N VAL A 97 14.84 7.07 6.10
CA VAL A 97 14.58 5.70 6.51
C VAL A 97 13.86 5.65 7.86
N ALA A 98 14.11 6.60 8.78
CA ALA A 98 13.32 6.73 10.01
C ALA A 98 11.85 7.03 9.68
N LEU A 99 11.60 7.91 8.70
CA LEU A 99 10.26 8.16 8.19
C LEU A 99 9.63 6.90 7.60
N ASN A 100 10.36 6.16 6.76
CA ASN A 100 9.85 4.91 6.18
C ASN A 100 9.57 3.84 7.25
N ALA A 101 10.40 3.76 8.30
CA ALA A 101 10.16 2.87 9.44
C ALA A 101 8.90 3.29 10.21
N ALA A 102 8.73 4.58 10.51
CA ALA A 102 7.57 5.10 11.22
C ALA A 102 6.27 4.90 10.44
N VAL A 103 6.28 5.21 9.13
CA VAL A 103 5.14 5.00 8.23
C VAL A 103 4.82 3.51 8.14
N SER A 104 5.82 2.64 7.98
CA SER A 104 5.60 1.18 7.93
C SER A 104 5.01 0.65 9.23
N LEU A 105 5.46 1.13 10.39
CA LEU A 105 4.93 0.73 11.69
C LEU A 105 3.48 1.18 11.86
N ALA A 106 3.15 2.42 11.46
CA ALA A 106 1.77 2.91 11.48
C ALA A 106 0.87 2.08 10.56
N LEU A 107 1.34 1.76 9.34
CA LEU A 107 0.62 0.90 8.41
C LEU A 107 0.48 -0.53 8.94
N LEU A 108 1.48 -1.08 9.64
CA LEU A 108 1.39 -2.38 10.29
C LEU A 108 0.32 -2.37 11.39
N ALA A 109 0.29 -1.32 12.23
CA ALA A 109 -0.72 -1.18 13.27
C ALA A 109 -2.15 -1.12 12.68
N ILE A 110 -2.32 -0.42 11.55
CA ILE A 110 -3.58 -0.41 10.81
C ILE A 110 -3.88 -1.80 10.21
N ALA A 111 -2.88 -2.43 9.58
CA ALA A 111 -3.00 -3.75 8.95
C ALA A 111 -3.50 -4.81 9.93
N VAL A 112 -2.90 -4.88 11.12
CA VAL A 112 -3.27 -5.84 12.17
C VAL A 112 -4.73 -5.67 12.63
N ARG A 113 -5.27 -4.45 12.61
CA ARG A 113 -6.63 -4.17 13.08
C ARG A 113 -7.69 -4.31 12.00
N ALA A 114 -7.36 -3.96 10.77
CA ALA A 114 -8.36 -3.72 9.72
C ALA A 114 -8.29 -4.72 8.56
N PHE A 115 -7.22 -5.50 8.43
CA PHE A 115 -7.01 -6.35 7.25
C PHE A 115 -6.69 -7.79 7.66
N PRO A 116 -7.15 -8.79 6.88
CA PRO A 116 -6.54 -10.12 6.95
C PRO A 116 -5.09 -10.07 6.43
N PRO A 117 -4.25 -11.08 6.70
CA PRO A 117 -3.01 -11.28 5.91
C PRO A 117 -3.41 -11.32 4.41
N PRO A 118 -2.72 -10.70 3.42
CA PRO A 118 -1.26 -10.43 3.33
C PRO A 118 -0.64 -9.11 3.85
N PRO A 119 -1.32 -7.93 3.90
CA PRO A 119 -0.70 -6.65 4.26
C PRO A 119 0.05 -6.66 5.60
N ILE A 120 -0.40 -7.47 6.56
CA ILE A 120 0.27 -7.64 7.86
C ILE A 120 1.72 -8.12 7.66
N VAL A 121 1.92 -9.12 6.79
CA VAL A 121 3.24 -9.74 6.58
C VAL A 121 4.17 -8.76 5.88
N THR A 122 3.70 -8.10 4.81
CA THR A 122 4.54 -7.17 4.06
C THR A 122 4.86 -5.91 4.86
N MET A 123 3.93 -5.38 5.66
CA MET A 123 4.21 -4.24 6.54
C MET A 123 5.12 -4.62 7.71
N LEU A 124 5.06 -5.86 8.21
CA LEU A 124 6.01 -6.37 9.20
C LEU A 124 7.43 -6.44 8.62
N VAL A 125 7.57 -6.98 7.39
CA VAL A 125 8.85 -7.00 6.68
C VAL A 125 9.36 -5.57 6.46
N ALA A 126 8.53 -4.65 5.97
CA ALA A 126 8.93 -3.26 5.75
C ALA A 126 9.40 -2.60 7.06
N THR A 127 8.62 -2.75 8.14
CA THR A 127 8.94 -2.18 9.45
C THR A 127 10.25 -2.71 10.01
N THR A 128 10.43 -4.04 9.99
CA THR A 128 11.64 -4.68 10.52
C THR A 128 12.87 -4.33 9.67
N CYS A 129 12.75 -4.30 8.35
CA CYS A 129 13.84 -3.95 7.46
C CYS A 129 14.25 -2.48 7.56
N PHE A 130 13.32 -1.53 7.54
CA PHE A 130 13.66 -0.10 7.70
C PHE A 130 14.16 0.21 9.12
N GLY A 131 13.58 -0.43 10.14
CA GLY A 131 14.06 -0.32 11.52
C GLY A 131 15.47 -0.87 11.70
N ALA A 132 15.74 -2.08 11.20
CA ALA A 132 17.07 -2.66 11.22
C ALA A 132 18.07 -1.84 10.39
N ALA A 133 17.64 -1.35 9.22
CA ALA A 133 18.44 -0.44 8.42
C ALA A 133 18.83 0.82 9.21
N LEU A 134 17.99 1.36 10.11
CA LEU A 134 18.33 2.48 10.99
C LEU A 134 19.38 2.15 12.05
N VAL A 135 19.41 0.92 12.54
CA VAL A 135 20.36 0.50 13.59
C VAL A 135 21.74 0.19 13.02
N VAL A 136 21.83 -0.39 11.81
CA VAL A 136 23.10 -0.90 11.24
C VAL A 136 23.80 0.06 10.28
N ARG A 137 23.50 1.36 10.35
CA ARG A 137 24.09 2.38 9.47
C ARG A 137 25.49 2.77 9.86
#